data_AF-A0A552VAH5-F1
#
_entry.id   AF-A0A552VAH5-F1
#
_cell.length_a   1.000
_cell.length_b   1.000
_cell.length_c   1.000
_cell.angle_alpha   90.00
_cell.angle_beta   90.00
_cell.angle_gamma   90.00
#
_symmetry.space_group_name_H-M   'P 1'
#
loop_
_entity.id
_entity.type
_entity.pdbx_description
1 polymer ?
#
loop_
_entity_poly.entity_id
_entity_poly.type
_entity_poly.pdbx_seq_one_letter_code
_entity_poly.pdbx_strand_id
1 'polypeptide(L)' 'MKKLSELSLPELNKKKSLLKGVIIGFGVLMLLAICTLVYLKAKPILFVPVFVLPIVWMPILLSLKAINDEIKKLESNR' A
#
# COMPACT_ATOMS: atom_id res chain seq x y z
N MET A 1 -1.46 -3.29 -20.12
CA MET A 1 -0.76 -3.84 -18.93
C MET A 1 -0.83 -5.35 -19.01
N LYS A 2 0.27 -6.08 -18.78
CA LYS A 2 0.22 -7.56 -18.66
C LYS A 2 -0.70 -7.97 -17.51
N LYS A 3 -1.47 -9.05 -17.68
CA LYS A 3 -2.34 -9.58 -16.63
C LYS A 3 -1.48 -10.17 -15.49
N LEU A 4 -1.94 -10.11 -14.24
CA LEU A 4 -1.20 -10.68 -13.11
C LEU A 4 -0.91 -12.18 -13.31
N SER A 5 -1.84 -12.89 -13.96
CA SER A 5 -1.75 -14.30 -14.30
C SER A 5 -0.72 -14.62 -15.40
N GLU A 6 -0.14 -13.60 -16.06
CA GLU A 6 0.91 -13.76 -17.08
C GLU A 6 2.32 -13.52 -16.52
N LEU A 7 2.43 -13.10 -15.26
CA LEU A 7 3.73 -12.86 -14.62
C LEU A 7 4.30 -14.16 -14.04
N SER A 8 5.62 -14.26 -14.08
CA SER A 8 6.36 -15.32 -13.38
C SER A 8 6.48 -15.02 -11.87
N LEU A 9 6.62 -16.06 -11.03
CA LEU A 9 6.84 -15.91 -9.58
C LEU A 9 7.86 -14.81 -9.19
N PRO A 10 9.06 -14.70 -9.81
CA PRO A 10 9.99 -13.63 -9.48
C PRO A 10 9.45 -12.23 -9.79
N GLU A 11 8.67 -12.05 -10.86
CA GLU A 11 8.06 -10.77 -11.20
C GLU A 11 6.92 -10.40 -10.25
N LEU A 12 6.08 -11.38 -9.85
CA LEU A 12 5.03 -11.15 -8.83
C LEU A 12 5.66 -10.76 -7.49
N ASN A 13 6.72 -11.45 -7.07
CA ASN A 13 7.43 -11.13 -5.83
C ASN A 13 8.08 -9.73 -5.87
N LYS A 14 8.64 -9.33 -7.01
CA LYS A 14 9.19 -7.98 -7.19
C LYS A 14 8.09 -6.90 -7.12
N LYS A 15 6.92 -7.14 -7.72
CA LYS A 15 5.79 -6.21 -7.59
C LYS A 15 5.26 -6.13 -6.16
N LYS A 16 5.16 -7.27 -5.47
CA LYS A 16 4.74 -7.35 -4.07
C LYS A 16 5.67 -6.53 -3.16
N SER A 17 6.99 -6.66 -3.33
CA SER A 17 7.96 -5.90 -2.51
C SER A 17 7.88 -4.40 -2.76
N LEU A 18 7.71 -3.97 -4.03
CA LEU A 18 7.49 -2.56 -4.38
C LEU A 18 6.22 -2.01 -3.72
N LEU A 19 5.06 -2.67 -3.89
CA LEU A 19 3.82 -2.20 -3.28
C LEU A 19 3.92 -2.14 -1.75
N LYS A 20 4.55 -3.15 -1.13
CA LYS A 20 4.77 -3.18 0.32
C LYS A 20 5.66 -2.01 0.77
N GLY A 21 6.72 -1.70 0.02
CA GLY A 21 7.59 -0.56 0.28
C GLY A 21 6.83 0.78 0.19
N VAL A 22 5.98 0.94 -0.82
CA VAL A 22 5.13 2.13 -0.98
C VAL A 22 4.18 2.29 0.21
N ILE A 23 3.50 1.22 0.63
CA ILE A 23 2.59 1.25 1.79
C ILE A 23 3.32 1.68 3.07
N ILE A 24 4.51 1.11 3.32
CA ILE A 24 5.32 1.45 4.49
C ILE A 24 5.79 2.90 4.44
N GLY A 25 6.32 3.34 3.29
CA GLY A 25 6.79 4.73 3.10
C GLY A 25 5.68 5.75 3.34
N PHE A 26 4.49 5.49 2.81
CA PHE A 26 3.31 6.33 3.06
C PHE A 26 2.86 6.32 4.51
N GLY A 27 2.90 5.16 5.19
CA GLY A 27 2.61 5.08 6.62
C GLY A 27 3.55 5.94 7.47
N VAL A 28 4.85 5.94 7.14
CA VAL A 28 5.84 6.81 7.82
C VAL A 28 5.56 8.28 7.56
N LEU A 29 5.28 8.67 6.31
CA LEU A 29 4.93 10.05 5.96
C LEU A 29 3.67 10.53 6.68
N MET A 30 2.65 9.67 6.79
CA MET A 30 1.43 9.97 7.50
C MET A 30 1.69 10.21 9.00
N LEU A 31 2.53 9.38 9.62
CA LEU A 31 2.91 9.55 11.02
C LEU A 31 3.65 10.87 11.24
N LEU A 32 4.61 11.21 10.38
CA LEU A 32 5.32 12.49 10.43
C LEU A 32 4.38 13.69 10.27
N ALA A 33 3.41 13.60 9.36
CA ALA A 33 2.40 14.65 9.17
C ALA A 33 1.54 14.85 10.43
N ILE A 34 1.09 13.74 11.05
CA ILE A 34 0.33 13.79 12.31
C ILE A 34 1.18 14.43 13.42
N CYS A 35 2.41 13.96 13.61
CA CYS A 35 3.33 14.52 14.60
C CYS A 35 3.54 16.03 14.41
N THR A 36 3.69 16.47 13.16
CA THR A 36 3.85 17.89 12.82
C THR A 36 2.61 18.70 13.18
N LEU A 37 1.41 18.21 12.82
CA LEU A 37 0.15 18.89 13.14
C LEU A 37 -0.11 18.97 14.64
N VAL A 38 0.20 17.90 15.39
CA VAL A 38 0.10 17.86 16.85
C VAL A 38 1.08 18.83 17.49
N TYR A 39 2.34 18.83 17.03
CA TYR A 39 3.38 19.74 17.53
C TYR A 39 2.99 21.21 17.35
N LEU A 40 2.39 21.55 16.20
CA LEU A 40 1.94 22.91 15.88
C LEU A 40 0.62 23.30 16.56
N LYS A 41 -0.02 22.41 17.35
CA LYS A 41 -1.37 22.60 17.90
C LYS A 41 -2.37 23.04 16.82
N ALA A 42 -2.29 22.39 15.66
CA ALA A 42 -3.12 22.71 14.50
C ALA A 42 -4.62 22.54 14.81
N LYS A 43 -5.45 23.35 14.14
CA LYS A 43 -6.90 23.22 14.23
C LYS A 43 -7.34 21.82 13.78
N PRO A 44 -8.36 21.20 14.41
CA PRO A 44 -8.84 19.86 14.07
C PRO A 44 -9.18 19.68 12.58
N ILE A 45 -9.63 20.75 11.91
CA ILE A 45 -9.94 20.74 10.46
C ILE A 45 -8.75 20.34 9.58
N LEU A 46 -7.52 20.60 10.03
CA LEU A 46 -6.28 20.27 9.30
C LEU A 46 -5.94 18.78 9.35
N PHE A 47 -6.60 17.99 10.21
CA PHE A 47 -6.44 16.54 10.26
C PHE A 47 -7.32 15.82 9.24
N VAL A 48 -8.35 16.48 8.68
CA VAL A 48 -9.29 15.85 7.72
C VAL A 48 -8.57 15.21 6.52
N PRO A 49 -7.61 15.87 5.84
CA PRO A 49 -6.90 15.25 4.72
C PRO A 49 -6.12 14.00 5.12
N VAL A 50 -5.56 14.00 6.34
CA VAL A 50 -4.82 12.87 6.90
C VAL A 50 -5.73 11.65 7.06
N PHE A 51 -6.97 11.84 7.49
CA PHE A 51 -7.95 10.75 7.62
C PHE A 51 -8.53 10.27 6.28
N VAL A 52 -8.51 11.09 5.24
CA VAL A 52 -8.99 10.71 3.89
C VAL A 52 -7.93 9.92 3.11
N LEU A 53 -6.64 10.17 3.35
CA LEU A 53 -5.53 9.49 2.66
C LEU A 53 -5.60 7.95 2.64
N PRO A 54 -5.94 7.25 3.74
CA PRO A 54 -6.09 5.80 3.74
C PRO A 54 -7.12 5.27 2.74
N ILE A 55 -8.20 6.02 2.49
CA ILE A 55 -9.26 5.63 1.55
C ILE A 55 -8.72 5.63 0.12
N VAL A 56 -7.88 6.62 -0.23
CA VAL A 56 -7.24 6.71 -1.54
C VAL A 56 -6.29 5.53 -1.80
N TRP A 57 -5.80 4.86 -0.76
CA TRP A 57 -4.86 3.73 -0.87
C TRP A 57 -5.54 2.35 -0.92
N MET A 58 -6.86 2.25 -0.73
CA MET A 58 -7.62 1.01 -0.91
C MET A 58 -7.26 0.22 -2.20
N PRO A 59 -7.19 0.83 -3.41
CA PRO A 59 -6.84 0.09 -4.61
C PRO A 59 -5.44 -0.54 -4.58
N ILE A 60 -4.48 0.06 -3.87
CA ILE A 60 -3.12 -0.49 -3.70
C ILE A 60 -3.16 -1.74 -2.81
N LEU A 61 -3.95 -1.69 -1.73
CA LEU A 61 -4.14 -2.85 -0.84
C LEU A 61 -4.83 -4.00 -1.56
N LEU A 62 -5.86 -3.70 -2.37
CA LEU A 62 -6.53 -4.69 -3.21
C LEU A 62 -5.58 -5.31 -4.24
N SER A 63 -4.74 -4.48 -4.88
CA SER A 63 -3.71 -4.96 -5.81
C SER A 63 -2.70 -5.87 -5.12
N LEU A 64 -2.27 -5.53 -3.91
CA LEU A 64 -1.35 -6.36 -3.12
C LEU A 64 -1.99 -7.71 -2.77
N LYS A 65 -3.28 -7.71 -2.39
CA LYS A 65 -4.02 -8.95 -2.12
C LYS A 65 -4.11 -9.83 -3.37
N ALA A 66 -4.47 -9.26 -4.52
CA ALA A 66 -4.55 -9.99 -5.79
C ALA A 66 -3.20 -10.62 -6.19
N ILE A 67 -2.08 -9.89 -6.03
CA ILE A 67 -0.74 -10.42 -6.27
C ILE A 67 -0.43 -11.58 -5.32
N ASN A 68 -0.79 -11.46 -4.05
CA ASN A 68 -0.55 -12.50 -3.05
C ASN A 68 -1.37 -13.77 -3.29
N ASP A 69 -2.63 -13.61 -3.74
CA ASP A 69 -3.50 -14.72 -4.10
C ASP A 69 -2.97 -15.48 -5.33
N GLU A 70 -2.45 -14.77 -6.34
CA GLU A 70 -1.79 -15.37 -7.51
C GLU A 70 -0.48 -16.09 -7.14
N ILE A 71 0.36 -15.53 -6.26
CA ILE A 71 1.58 -16.22 -5.78
C ILE A 71 1.19 -17.53 -5.09
N LYS A 72 0.22 -17.50 -4.18
CA LYS A 72 -0.25 -18.70 -3.46
C LYS A 72 -0.80 -19.76 -4.42
N LYS A 73 -1.52 -19.35 -5.46
CA LYS A 73 -2.07 -20.25 -6.48
C LYS A 73 -0.95 -20.96 -7.24
N LEU A 74 0.11 -20.24 -7.60
CA LEU A 74 1.28 -20.80 -8.30
C LEU A 74 2.11 -21.73 -7.39
N GLU A 75 2.23 -21.41 -6.11
CA GLU A 75 2.93 -22.24 -5.12
C GLU A 75 2.14 -23.51 -4.77
N SER A 76 0.82 -23.45 -4.69
CA SER A 76 -0.04 -24.60 -4.36
C SER A 76 -0.21 -25.60 -5.51
N ASN A 77 0.04 -25.20 -6.76
CA ASN A 77 -0.14 -26.04 -7.95
C ASN A 77 1.17 -26.75 -8.37
N ARG A 78 2.16 -26.79 -7.48
CA ARG A 78 3.50 -27.34 -7.69
C ARG A 78 3.77 -28.41 -6.62
#